data_AF-A0A839H4V6-F1
#
_entry.id   AF-A0A839H4V6-F1
#
_cell.length_a   1.000
_cell.length_b   1.000
_cell.length_c   1.000
_cell.angle_alpha   90.00
_cell.angle_beta   90.00
_cell.angle_gamma   90.00
#
_symmetry.space_group_name_H-M   'P 1'
#
loop_
_entity.id
_entity.type
_entity.pdbx_description
1 polymer ?
#
loop_
_entity_poly.entity_id
_entity_poly.type
_entity_poly.pdbx_seq_one_letter_code
_entity_poly.pdbx_strand_id
1 'polypeptide(L)' 'MTLAETIYEHSRRLPETAAYEVLAFIQTLEQRYSPPPSSDYTDAFLQAIAGGLSDDFPDDITDADLGIDAARDTFD' A
#
# COMPACT_ATOMS: atom_id res chain seq x y z
N MET A 1 13.94 25.21 2.49
CA MET A 1 12.72 25.22 3.29
C MET A 1 11.74 24.24 2.67
N THR A 2 11.31 23.24 3.41
CA THR A 2 10.34 22.24 2.95
C THR A 2 8.91 22.76 3.10
N LEU A 3 7.94 22.10 2.44
CA LEU A 3 6.53 22.43 2.60
C LEU A 3 6.08 22.25 4.06
N ALA A 4 6.53 21.17 4.71
CA ALA A 4 6.24 20.90 6.12
C ALA A 4 6.78 22.00 7.04
N GLU A 5 8.02 22.45 6.82
CA GLU A 5 8.61 23.57 7.57
C GLU A 5 7.83 24.87 7.36
N THR A 6 7.35 25.11 6.14
CA THR A 6 6.56 26.30 5.81
C THR A 6 5.22 26.28 6.55
N ILE A 7 4.51 25.15 6.54
CA ILE A 7 3.24 24.97 7.26
C ILE A 7 3.44 25.18 8.76
N TYR A 8 4.51 24.62 9.34
CA TYR A 8 4.83 24.78 10.75
C TYR A 8 5.11 26.24 11.15
N GLU A 9 5.88 26.97 10.34
CA GLU A 9 6.16 28.39 10.62
C GLU A 9 4.92 29.27 10.52
N HIS A 10 3.99 28.94 9.61
CA HIS A 10 2.71 29.64 9.52
C HIS A 10 1.77 29.30 10.69
N SER A 11 1.75 28.06 11.16
CA SER A 11 0.88 27.66 12.29
C SER A 11 1.25 28.36 13.60
N ARG A 12 2.54 28.64 13.83
CA ARG A 12 3.02 29.37 15.02
C ARG A 12 2.51 30.80 15.14
N ARG A 13 2.07 31.42 14.05
CA ARG A 13 1.57 32.80 14.02
C ARG A 13 0.06 32.88 14.22
N LEU A 14 -0.62 31.74 14.29
CA LEU A 14 -2.07 31.69 14.43
C LEU A 14 -2.48 31.88 15.90
N PRO A 15 -3.59 32.61 16.15
CA PRO A 15 -4.24 32.59 17.46
C PRO A 15 -4.84 31.21 17.72
N GLU A 16 -5.02 30.86 19.00
CA GLU A 16 -5.46 29.54 19.43
C GLU A 16 -6.79 29.11 18.80
N THR A 17 -7.75 30.02 18.66
CA THR A 17 -9.03 29.75 17.98
C THR A 17 -8.85 29.30 16.53
N ALA A 18 -7.94 29.93 15.78
CA ALA A 18 -7.62 29.54 14.41
C ALA A 18 -6.82 28.23 14.34
N ALA A 19 -6.04 27.90 15.37
CA ALA A 19 -5.33 26.62 15.43
C ALA A 19 -6.31 25.43 15.51
N TYR A 20 -7.43 25.57 16.24
CA TYR A 20 -8.48 24.55 16.28
C TYR A 20 -9.15 24.34 14.91
N GLU A 21 -9.40 25.43 14.16
CA GLU A 21 -9.96 25.34 12.81
C GLU A 21 -9.01 24.63 11.84
N VAL A 22 -7.71 24.95 11.93
CA VAL A 22 -6.67 24.27 11.13
C VAL A 22 -6.57 22.79 11.47
N LEU A 23 -6.64 22.42 12.74
CA LEU A 23 -6.64 21.02 13.16
C LEU A 23 -7.84 20.26 12.58
N ALA A 24 -9.04 20.84 12.64
CA ALA A 24 -10.24 20.23 12.07
C ALA A 24 -10.11 20.05 10.54
N PHE A 25 -9.52 21.03 9.85
CA PHE A 25 -9.24 20.93 8.42
C PHE A 25 -8.26 19.80 8.09
N ILE A 26 -7.15 19.70 8.85
CA ILE A 26 -6.17 18.62 8.69
C ILE A 26 -6.83 17.25 8.88
N GLN A 27 -7.60 17.07 9.95
CA GLN A 27 -8.33 15.80 10.20
C GLN A 27 -9.29 15.44 9.06
N THR A 28 -9.95 16.44 8.47
CA THR A 28 -10.81 16.23 7.30
C THR A 28 -10.02 15.76 6.08
N LEU A 29 -8.83 16.33 5.86
CA LEU A 29 -7.93 15.88 4.79
C LEU A 29 -7.39 14.48 5.06
N GLU A 30 -7.00 14.18 6.30
CA GLU A 30 -6.56 12.84 6.70
C GLU A 30 -7.64 11.80 6.43
N GLN A 31 -8.91 12.08 6.72
CA GLN A 31 -10.00 11.16 6.39
C GLN A 31 -10.19 11.01 4.88
N ARG A 32 -10.09 12.11 4.11
CA ARG A 32 -10.28 12.10 2.65
C ARG A 32 -9.16 11.34 1.91
N TYR A 33 -7.93 11.50 2.39
CA TYR A 33 -6.74 10.92 1.78
C TYR A 33 -6.24 9.68 2.52
N SER A 34 -6.93 9.25 3.58
CA SER A 34 -6.63 7.99 4.23
C SER A 34 -6.76 6.88 3.20
N PRO A 35 -5.75 6.00 3.06
CA PRO A 35 -5.92 4.81 2.25
C PRO A 35 -7.14 4.05 2.79
N PRO A 36 -7.98 3.48 1.91
CA PRO A 36 -9.10 2.66 2.35
C PRO A 36 -8.55 1.57 3.30
N PRO A 37 -9.28 1.23 4.37
CA PRO A 37 -8.86 0.18 5.28
C PRO A 37 -8.49 -1.07 4.47
N SER A 38 -7.29 -1.58 4.67
CA SER A 38 -6.72 -2.67 3.89
C SER A 38 -7.29 -4.04 4.31
N SER A 39 -8.61 -4.17 4.44
CA SER A 39 -9.26 -5.43 4.80
C SER A 39 -9.57 -6.31 3.60
N ASP A 40 -9.67 -5.74 2.40
CA ASP A 40 -10.26 -6.45 1.26
C ASP A 40 -9.24 -6.74 0.14
N TYR A 41 -7.98 -6.33 0.30
CA TYR A 41 -6.98 -6.51 -0.75
C TYR A 41 -6.62 -7.98 -0.97
N THR A 42 -6.57 -8.79 0.09
CA THR A 42 -6.27 -10.22 -0.03
C THR A 42 -7.40 -10.96 -0.72
N ASP A 43 -8.64 -10.76 -0.29
CA ASP A 43 -9.80 -11.46 -0.85
C ASP A 43 -10.09 -10.99 -2.29
N ALA A 44 -9.96 -9.69 -2.58
CA ALA A 44 -10.09 -9.16 -3.93
C ALA A 44 -8.96 -9.64 -4.85
N PHE A 45 -7.72 -9.73 -4.35
CA PHE A 45 -6.60 -10.30 -5.09
C PHE A 45 -6.81 -11.79 -5.38
N LEU A 46 -7.22 -12.57 -4.38
CA LEU A 46 -7.53 -13.99 -4.54
C LEU A 46 -8.68 -14.19 -5.54
N GLN A 47 -9.73 -13.38 -5.48
CA GLN A 47 -10.86 -13.46 -6.42
C GLN A 47 -10.45 -13.08 -7.86
N ALA A 48 -9.54 -12.11 -8.03
CA ALA A 48 -9.02 -11.72 -9.34
C ALA A 48 -8.12 -12.80 -9.96
N ILE A 49 -7.40 -13.57 -9.13
CA ILE A 49 -6.49 -14.63 -9.59
C ILE A 49 -7.19 -15.99 -9.71
N ALA A 50 -8.20 -16.28 -8.88
CA ALA A 50 -8.88 -17.59 -8.83
C ALA A 50 -9.60 -18.01 -10.12
N GLY A 51 -9.76 -17.11 -11.10
CA GLY A 51 -10.24 -17.42 -12.45
C GLY A 51 -9.23 -17.09 -13.57
N GLY A 52 -8.01 -16.68 -13.21
CA GLY A 52 -6.94 -16.34 -14.16
C GLY A 52 -5.99 -17.50 -14.46
N LEU A 53 -6.13 -18.61 -13.74
CA LEU A 53 -5.48 -19.88 -14.08
C LEU A 53 -6.27 -20.47 -15.25
N SER A 54 -5.64 -20.56 -16.42
CA SER A 54 -6.26 -21.17 -17.60
C SER A 54 -6.43 -22.67 -17.40
N ASP A 55 -7.20 -23.33 -18.27
CA ASP A 55 -7.31 -24.80 -18.34
C ASP A 55 -5.95 -25.49 -18.57
N ASP A 56 -4.91 -24.74 -18.95
CA ASP A 56 -3.53 -25.22 -19.10
C ASP A 56 -2.72 -25.14 -17.80
N PHE A 57 -3.30 -24.64 -16.70
CA PHE A 57 -2.65 -24.67 -15.40
C PHE A 57 -2.79 -26.09 -14.80
N PRO A 58 -1.68 -26.76 -14.44
CA PRO A 58 -1.77 -28.16 -14.03
C PRO A 58 -2.45 -28.28 -12.66
N ASP A 59 -3.52 -29.07 -12.61
CA ASP A 59 -4.21 -29.43 -11.36
C ASP A 59 -3.47 -30.54 -10.58
N ASP A 60 -2.43 -31.13 -11.17
CA ASP A 60 -1.73 -32.32 -10.72
C ASP A 60 -0.23 -32.09 -10.46
N ILE A 61 0.16 -30.89 -10.03
CA ILE A 61 1.55 -30.61 -9.61
C ILE A 61 2.00 -31.59 -8.52
N THR A 62 3.03 -32.37 -8.83
CA THR A 62 3.71 -33.30 -7.92
C THR A 62 5.16 -32.85 -7.65
N ASP A 63 5.84 -33.52 -6.73
CA ASP A 63 7.26 -33.30 -6.45
C ASP A 63 8.15 -33.46 -7.70
N ALA A 64 7.69 -34.20 -8.72
CA ALA A 64 8.42 -34.39 -9.97
C ALA A 64 8.37 -33.16 -10.90
N ASP A 65 7.37 -32.29 -10.71
CA ASP A 65 7.16 -31.08 -11.51
C ASP A 65 7.92 -29.87 -10.94
N LEU A 66 8.39 -29.99 -9.69
CA LEU A 66 9.16 -28.95 -9.03
C LEU A 66 10.60 -28.92 -9.58
N GLY A 67 11.07 -27.71 -9.91
CA GLY A 67 12.46 -27.50 -10.28
C GLY A 67 13.40 -27.90 -9.14
N ILE A 68 14.52 -28.54 -9.47
CA ILE A 68 15.56 -28.85 -8.51
C ILE A 68 16.39 -27.58 -8.28
N ASP A 69 16.62 -27.23 -7.01
CA ASP A 69 17.50 -26.13 -6.64
C ASP A 69 18.89 -26.33 -7.29
N ALA A 70 19.22 -25.48 -8.25
CA ALA A 70 20.54 -25.42 -8.84
C ALA A 70 21.33 -24.28 -8.18
N ALA A 71 22.61 -24.53 -7.90
CA ALA A 71 23.52 -23.46 -7.53
C ALA A 71 23.55 -22.43 -8.68
N ARG A 72 23.48 -21.14 -8.35
CA ARG A 72 23.65 -20.08 -9.35
C ARG A 72 25.00 -20.26 -10.03
N ASP A 73 25.02 -20.21 -11.36
CA ASP A 73 26.28 -20.11 -12.09
C ASP A 73 27.05 -18.89 -11.60
N THR A 74 28.33 -19.08 -11.30
CA THR A 74 29.22 -17.98 -10.98
C THR A 74 29.31 -17.08 -12.20
N PHE A 75 28.99 -15.79 -12.04
CA PHE A 75 29.23 -14.79 -13.06
C PHE A 75 30.75 -14.70 -13.29
N ASP A 76 31.17 -14.93 -14.54
CA ASP A 76 32.52 -14.58 -15.05
C ASP A 76 32.57 -13.08 -15.40
#